data_AF-A0A662ZYE3-F1
#
_entry.id   AF-A0A662ZYE3-F1
#
_cell.length_a   1.000
_cell.length_b   1.000
_cell.length_c   1.000
_cell.angle_alpha   90.00
_cell.angle_beta   90.00
_cell.angle_gamma   90.00
#
_symmetry.space_group_name_H-M   'P 1'
#
loop_
_entity.id
_entity.type
_entity.pdbx_description
1 polymer ?
#
loop_
_entity_poly.entity_id
_entity_poly.type
_entity_poly.pdbx_seq_one_letter_code
_entity_poly.pdbx_strand_id
1 'polypeptide(L)'
;MDDLLWTINFGTGADIDKQFAKLKEVRPDAPLMCSEFWSGWFDHWGRKHETRDGQIMVDGLKEMMDKGISFSLYMTHGGTTFGWWGGANNPAYSAMCSSYDYDAPISEAGWTTDKYFALRDMLKDYLDEGQTLPEVPEALPVMEIPAIKFTQIAPLVDNLSEPKQTEEIQPMEKFDQGWGSILYRTHLPEDVKAGTVLKITEQHDWTQVFADGKLLGRLDRRGGEQELTLPALKAGTQLDLLVEAMGRVNFDKSIHDRKGITEKVELVNGKNAETLKGWTVYNLPVDYEFVSSRNFQDMNSSAACGIEKNDESVPAYYRATFTLDKVADTFLNMESWGKGMVWVNGHAMGRFWEIGPQQTLFMPGCWLKKGVNEIIVLDLKGPKEATIVGLNKPILDMLRVAVPETHRKQGQTIKLEKETPVSAGTFKPGNGWQEVKVPVTKGRYFCLEGLSSFDNTNIAAIAEFDVLDEKGQKISRENWKIVYADSEETRSGNRTADKIYDLQESTFWQTVDNTAYPHQVVIDLGKEYNVTGFRILPRAEQGAPGMIKDYKVYVKATGFGY
;
A
#
# COMPACT_ATOMS: atom_id res chain seq x y z
N MET A 1 11.68 -7.37 -31.36
CA MET A 1 12.34 -6.95 -30.09
C MET A 1 13.83 -6.71 -30.29
N ASP A 2 14.50 -7.38 -31.24
CA ASP A 2 15.91 -7.09 -31.58
C ASP A 2 16.11 -5.68 -32.18
N ASP A 3 15.06 -5.12 -32.77
CA ASP A 3 14.97 -3.80 -33.40
C ASP A 3 14.68 -2.65 -32.42
N LEU A 4 14.50 -2.94 -31.14
CA LEU A 4 14.24 -1.95 -30.09
C LEU A 4 15.50 -1.67 -29.27
N LEU A 5 15.69 -0.45 -28.79
CA LEU A 5 16.67 -0.15 -27.74
C LEU A 5 16.23 -0.82 -26.43
N TRP A 6 17.18 -1.36 -25.66
CA TRP A 6 16.93 -1.94 -24.34
C TRP A 6 17.56 -1.04 -23.29
N THR A 7 16.77 -0.63 -22.31
CA THR A 7 17.19 0.19 -21.16
C THR A 7 16.93 -0.57 -19.87
N ILE A 8 17.57 -0.16 -18.77
CA ILE A 8 17.45 -0.85 -17.48
C ILE A 8 16.86 0.12 -16.45
N ASN A 9 16.06 -0.39 -15.51
CA ASN A 9 15.54 0.39 -14.38
C ASN A 9 16.19 -0.10 -13.09
N PHE A 10 16.63 0.80 -12.22
CA PHE A 10 17.20 0.47 -10.91
C PHE A 10 17.18 1.69 -9.97
N GLY A 11 17.42 1.48 -8.68
CA GLY A 11 17.28 2.52 -7.66
C GLY A 11 18.57 3.10 -7.12
N THR A 12 18.40 4.14 -6.31
CA THR A 12 19.45 4.74 -5.47
C THR A 12 20.26 3.66 -4.73
N GLY A 13 21.59 3.72 -4.87
CA GLY A 13 22.54 2.81 -4.22
C GLY A 13 22.89 1.53 -5.01
N ALA A 14 22.22 1.25 -6.13
CA ALA A 14 22.50 0.07 -6.95
C ALA A 14 23.94 0.03 -7.52
N ASP A 15 24.49 -1.18 -7.69
CA ASP A 15 25.78 -1.41 -8.36
C ASP A 15 25.65 -1.20 -9.89
N ILE A 16 26.03 0.00 -10.37
CA ILE A 16 25.81 0.44 -11.77
C ILE A 16 26.46 -0.51 -12.79
N ASP A 17 27.68 -1.00 -12.54
CA ASP A 17 28.35 -1.90 -13.48
C ASP A 17 27.63 -3.23 -13.61
N LYS A 18 27.09 -3.77 -12.50
CA LYS A 18 26.29 -5.00 -12.55
C LYS A 18 24.98 -4.83 -13.28
N GLN A 19 24.31 -3.68 -13.14
CA GLN A 19 23.04 -3.41 -13.82
C GLN A 19 23.20 -3.49 -15.35
N PHE A 20 24.30 -2.96 -15.89
CA PHE A 20 24.55 -2.95 -17.34
C PHE A 20 25.40 -4.13 -17.86
N ALA A 21 25.99 -4.95 -16.99
CA ALA A 21 26.90 -6.04 -17.39
C ALA A 21 26.26 -6.97 -18.44
N LYS A 22 25.03 -7.44 -18.18
CA LYS A 22 24.37 -8.36 -19.10
C LYS A 22 23.99 -7.72 -20.43
N LEU A 23 23.59 -6.44 -20.40
CA LEU A 23 23.27 -5.68 -21.61
C LEU A 23 24.52 -5.53 -22.49
N LYS A 24 25.68 -5.22 -21.91
CA LYS A 24 26.96 -5.12 -22.62
C LYS A 24 27.39 -6.45 -23.27
N GLU A 25 27.12 -7.60 -22.63
CA GLU A 25 27.43 -8.91 -23.22
C GLU A 25 26.64 -9.18 -24.50
N VAL A 26 25.36 -8.81 -24.52
CA VAL A 26 24.44 -9.13 -25.62
C VAL A 26 24.36 -8.03 -26.67
N ARG A 27 24.69 -6.79 -26.30
CA ARG A 27 24.70 -5.59 -27.16
C ARG A 27 25.88 -4.67 -26.82
N PRO A 28 27.12 -5.05 -27.21
CA PRO A 28 28.34 -4.35 -26.80
C PRO A 28 28.40 -2.87 -27.20
N ASP A 29 27.79 -2.52 -28.33
CA ASP A 29 27.84 -1.17 -28.91
C ASP A 29 26.59 -0.33 -28.62
N ALA A 30 25.61 -0.87 -27.89
CA ALA A 30 24.40 -0.11 -27.56
C ALA A 30 24.69 0.98 -26.52
N PRO A 31 24.06 2.17 -26.65
CA PRO A 31 24.13 3.16 -25.59
C PRO A 31 23.49 2.61 -24.31
N LEU A 32 24.05 2.99 -23.17
CA LEU A 32 23.53 2.61 -21.86
C LEU A 32 22.62 3.72 -21.35
N MET A 33 21.42 3.33 -20.93
CA MET A 33 20.47 4.24 -20.32
C MET A 33 19.76 3.56 -19.15
N CYS A 34 19.73 4.25 -18.01
CA CYS A 34 18.83 3.96 -16.92
C CYS A 34 17.49 4.68 -17.19
N SER A 35 16.47 3.98 -17.67
CA SER A 35 15.18 4.60 -18.02
C SER A 35 14.37 5.06 -16.81
N GLU A 36 14.60 4.43 -15.66
CA GLU A 36 14.10 4.88 -14.36
C GLU A 36 15.19 4.66 -13.31
N PHE A 37 15.79 5.77 -12.87
CA PHE A 37 16.63 5.78 -11.68
C PHE A 37 15.79 6.19 -10.48
N TRP A 38 15.49 5.26 -9.56
CA TRP A 38 14.57 5.55 -8.46
C TRP A 38 15.22 6.45 -7.38
N SER A 39 14.77 7.70 -7.27
CA SER A 39 15.32 8.78 -6.40
C SER A 39 14.91 8.69 -4.92
N GLY A 40 13.84 7.94 -4.67
CA GLY A 40 13.11 7.81 -3.43
C GLY A 40 12.17 6.61 -3.55
N TRP A 41 11.00 6.65 -2.93
CA TRP A 41 9.97 5.61 -3.12
C TRP A 41 8.57 6.10 -2.74
N PHE A 42 7.54 5.38 -3.19
CA PHE A 42 6.14 5.71 -2.91
C PHE A 42 5.63 5.06 -1.62
N ASP A 43 4.70 5.75 -0.96
CA ASP A 43 4.11 5.30 0.30
C ASP A 43 2.89 4.41 0.11
N HIS A 44 2.66 3.57 1.12
CA HIS A 44 1.46 2.76 1.23
C HIS A 44 0.72 3.08 2.53
N TRP A 45 -0.61 3.05 2.47
CA TRP A 45 -1.43 3.23 3.67
C TRP A 45 -1.09 2.17 4.72
N GLY A 46 -0.86 2.62 5.96
CA GLY A 46 -0.49 1.81 7.12
C GLY A 46 0.98 1.40 7.19
N ARG A 47 1.85 1.93 6.32
CA ARG A 47 3.32 1.70 6.35
C ARG A 47 4.08 2.99 6.57
N LYS A 48 5.34 2.90 6.99
CA LYS A 48 6.16 4.09 7.24
C LYS A 48 6.41 4.87 5.95
N HIS A 49 6.50 6.19 6.05
CA HIS A 49 6.94 7.05 4.96
C HIS A 49 8.32 6.62 4.46
N GLU A 50 8.45 6.45 3.14
CA GLU A 50 9.67 6.00 2.49
C GLU A 50 10.59 7.17 2.16
N THR A 51 11.86 7.06 2.53
CA THR A 51 12.91 8.00 2.13
C THR A 51 14.14 7.27 1.61
N ARG A 52 14.95 7.94 0.80
CA ARG A 52 16.27 7.46 0.32
C ARG A 52 17.29 8.58 0.47
N ASP A 53 18.52 8.18 0.79
CA ASP A 53 19.61 9.14 1.04
C ASP A 53 19.95 9.92 -0.25
N GLY A 54 19.96 11.26 -0.13
CA GLY A 54 20.21 12.15 -1.27
C GLY A 54 21.65 12.09 -1.79
N GLN A 55 22.63 11.85 -0.93
CA GLN A 55 24.04 11.76 -1.37
C GLN A 55 24.29 10.44 -2.10
N ILE A 56 23.77 9.32 -1.59
CA ILE A 56 23.86 8.02 -2.28
C ILE A 56 23.20 8.10 -3.69
N MET A 57 22.08 8.83 -3.80
CA MET A 57 21.45 9.09 -5.09
C MET A 57 22.40 9.85 -6.03
N VAL A 58 22.97 10.95 -5.56
CA VAL A 58 23.90 11.79 -6.34
C VAL A 58 25.15 11.03 -6.75
N ASP A 59 25.73 10.22 -5.87
CA ASP A 59 26.93 9.43 -6.16
C ASP A 59 26.69 8.44 -7.30
N GLY A 60 25.54 7.74 -7.29
CA GLY A 60 25.18 6.82 -8.38
C GLY A 60 24.91 7.54 -9.72
N LEU A 61 24.26 8.70 -9.69
CA LEU A 61 24.05 9.53 -10.88
C LEU A 61 25.38 10.07 -11.42
N LYS A 62 26.28 10.49 -10.53
CA LYS A 62 27.63 10.95 -10.88
C LYS A 62 28.43 9.84 -11.55
N GLU A 63 28.41 8.62 -10.99
CA GLU A 63 29.07 7.46 -11.60
C GLU A 63 28.55 7.20 -13.03
N MET A 64 27.23 7.28 -13.25
CA MET A 64 26.65 7.14 -14.59
C MET A 64 27.13 8.24 -15.54
N MET A 65 27.11 9.52 -15.11
CA MET A 65 27.56 10.63 -15.94
C MET A 65 29.06 10.56 -16.28
N ASP A 66 29.91 10.21 -15.31
CA ASP A 66 31.36 10.00 -15.54
C ASP A 66 31.64 8.88 -16.56
N LYS A 67 30.74 7.89 -16.66
CA LYS A 67 30.80 6.79 -17.62
C LYS A 67 30.07 7.08 -18.95
N GLY A 68 29.50 8.28 -19.13
CA GLY A 68 28.71 8.64 -20.32
C GLY A 68 27.39 7.88 -20.44
N ILE A 69 26.83 7.41 -19.32
CA ILE A 69 25.57 6.67 -19.23
C ILE A 69 24.40 7.66 -19.06
N SER A 70 23.37 7.53 -19.89
CA SER A 70 22.16 8.35 -19.77
C SER A 70 21.26 7.89 -18.64
N PHE A 71 20.46 8.77 -18.06
CA PHE A 71 19.44 8.39 -17.09
C PHE A 71 18.18 9.27 -17.18
N SER A 72 17.09 8.75 -16.64
CA SER A 72 15.87 9.51 -16.31
C SER A 72 15.53 9.27 -14.84
N LEU A 73 15.45 10.35 -14.06
CA LEU A 73 15.30 10.30 -12.60
C LEU A 73 13.82 10.18 -12.20
N TYR A 74 13.47 9.05 -11.62
CA TYR A 74 12.11 8.68 -11.22
C TYR A 74 11.95 8.70 -9.69
N MET A 75 11.21 9.60 -9.06
CA MET A 75 10.65 10.83 -9.61
C MET A 75 11.61 11.99 -9.37
N THR A 76 11.69 12.91 -10.33
CA THR A 76 12.30 14.23 -10.10
C THR A 76 11.34 15.15 -9.33
N HIS A 77 10.06 15.09 -9.69
CA HIS A 77 8.91 15.63 -8.96
C HIS A 77 7.78 14.61 -9.13
N GLY A 78 7.21 14.09 -8.04
CA GLY A 78 6.12 13.12 -8.14
C GLY A 78 4.73 13.75 -8.01
N GLY A 79 4.56 14.77 -7.17
CA GLY A 79 3.30 15.51 -7.01
C GLY A 79 2.25 14.76 -6.20
N THR A 80 1.00 14.80 -6.65
CA THR A 80 -0.15 14.18 -5.95
C THR A 80 -0.93 13.30 -6.91
N THR A 81 -1.31 12.12 -6.45
CA THR A 81 -2.28 11.28 -7.15
C THR A 81 -3.70 11.66 -6.72
N PHE A 82 -4.25 12.69 -7.36
CA PHE A 82 -5.56 13.26 -7.03
C PHE A 82 -6.73 12.27 -7.20
N GLY A 83 -7.83 12.53 -6.49
CA GLY A 83 -9.07 11.76 -6.56
C GLY A 83 -8.89 10.27 -6.30
N TRP A 84 -9.35 9.44 -7.24
CA TRP A 84 -9.33 7.98 -7.14
C TRP A 84 -8.21 7.33 -7.96
N TRP A 85 -7.28 8.11 -8.51
CA TRP A 85 -6.26 7.63 -9.44
C TRP A 85 -5.12 6.84 -8.77
N GLY A 86 -5.09 6.80 -7.44
CA GLY A 86 -4.12 6.02 -6.65
C GLY A 86 -4.12 4.56 -7.08
N GLY A 87 -2.92 3.99 -7.22
CA GLY A 87 -2.71 2.59 -7.53
C GLY A 87 -2.65 1.70 -6.29
N ALA A 88 -2.24 0.45 -6.51
CA ALA A 88 -1.91 -0.51 -5.47
C ALA A 88 -0.86 -1.50 -5.98
N ASN A 89 -0.05 -2.02 -5.07
CA ASN A 89 0.82 -3.16 -5.32
C ASN A 89 0.20 -4.44 -4.75
N ASN A 90 0.68 -5.58 -5.24
CA ASN A 90 0.31 -6.92 -4.77
C ASN A 90 1.35 -7.94 -5.27
N PRO A 91 1.73 -8.98 -4.50
CA PRO A 91 1.23 -9.37 -3.18
C PRO A 91 2.09 -8.90 -1.98
N ALA A 92 1.51 -8.74 -0.79
CA ALA A 92 0.08 -8.66 -0.49
C ALA A 92 -0.51 -7.31 -0.94
N TYR A 93 -1.85 -7.22 -1.08
CA TYR A 93 -2.51 -5.99 -1.54
C TYR A 93 -2.11 -4.80 -0.66
N SER A 94 -1.59 -3.75 -1.28
CA SER A 94 -1.13 -2.55 -0.61
C SER A 94 -1.48 -1.33 -1.43
N ALA A 95 -2.49 -0.58 -0.99
CA ALA A 95 -2.92 0.63 -1.66
C ALA A 95 -1.92 1.78 -1.40
N MET A 96 -1.59 2.51 -2.46
CA MET A 96 -0.67 3.65 -2.38
C MET A 96 -1.36 4.87 -1.72
N CYS A 97 -0.56 5.70 -1.05
CA CYS A 97 -1.00 7.00 -0.53
C CYS A 97 -1.42 7.96 -1.66
N SER A 98 -2.17 9.00 -1.31
CA SER A 98 -2.56 10.05 -2.28
C SER A 98 -1.39 10.96 -2.61
N SER A 99 -0.53 11.25 -1.61
CA SER A 99 0.73 11.95 -1.85
C SER A 99 1.64 11.06 -2.71
N TYR A 100 2.20 11.66 -3.75
CA TYR A 100 3.27 11.06 -4.55
C TYR A 100 4.55 11.91 -4.39
N ASP A 101 4.77 12.47 -3.20
CA ASP A 101 5.99 13.23 -2.86
C ASP A 101 7.26 12.45 -3.21
N TYR A 102 7.21 11.13 -2.97
CA TYR A 102 8.23 10.16 -3.34
C TYR A 102 9.57 10.33 -2.61
N ASP A 103 9.72 11.29 -1.69
CA ASP A 103 11.02 11.80 -1.26
C ASP A 103 11.85 12.25 -2.48
N ALA A 104 11.18 12.82 -3.48
CA ALA A 104 11.81 13.32 -4.70
C ALA A 104 12.66 14.58 -4.42
N PRO A 105 13.61 14.93 -5.31
CA PRO A 105 14.29 16.21 -5.23
C PRO A 105 13.32 17.40 -5.13
N ILE A 106 12.20 17.38 -5.85
CA ILE A 106 11.15 18.38 -5.80
C ILE A 106 9.92 17.77 -5.11
N SER A 107 9.54 18.31 -3.96
CA SER A 107 8.45 17.78 -3.11
C SER A 107 7.08 17.84 -3.78
N GLU A 108 6.06 17.26 -3.12
CA GLU A 108 4.66 17.26 -3.57
C GLU A 108 4.13 18.67 -3.95
N ALA A 109 4.47 19.69 -3.17
CA ALA A 109 4.06 21.08 -3.42
C ALA A 109 5.01 21.85 -4.36
N GLY A 110 5.98 21.17 -4.99
CA GLY A 110 6.92 21.81 -5.92
C GLY A 110 8.10 22.52 -5.23
N TRP A 111 8.36 22.24 -3.96
CA TRP A 111 9.46 22.89 -3.24
C TRP A 111 10.80 22.18 -3.48
N THR A 112 11.87 22.96 -3.56
CA THR A 112 13.23 22.42 -3.57
C THR A 112 13.58 21.82 -2.22
N THR A 113 14.26 20.67 -2.23
CA THR A 113 14.79 19.98 -1.05
C THR A 113 16.32 20.03 -1.01
N ASP A 114 16.93 19.54 0.08
CA ASP A 114 18.38 19.32 0.12
C ASP A 114 18.85 18.38 -1.00
N LYS A 115 18.04 17.37 -1.34
CA LYS A 115 18.28 16.44 -2.45
C LYS A 115 18.27 17.16 -3.81
N TYR A 116 17.41 18.17 -4.00
CA TYR A 116 17.45 19.04 -5.19
C TYR A 116 18.75 19.80 -5.29
N PHE A 117 19.21 20.43 -4.21
CA PHE A 117 20.44 21.22 -4.26
C PHE A 117 21.67 20.34 -4.49
N ALA A 118 21.74 19.16 -3.88
CA ALA A 118 22.83 18.21 -4.13
C ALA A 118 22.86 17.73 -5.59
N LEU A 119 21.70 17.36 -6.15
CA LEU A 119 21.57 16.99 -7.56
C LEU A 119 21.95 18.14 -8.49
N ARG A 120 21.42 19.34 -8.22
CA ARG A 120 21.68 20.55 -9.00
C ARG A 120 23.16 20.90 -9.00
N ASP A 121 23.83 20.76 -7.86
CA ASP A 121 25.25 21.07 -7.74
C ASP A 121 26.10 20.10 -8.56
N MET A 122 25.84 18.80 -8.46
CA MET A 122 26.52 17.78 -9.28
C MET A 122 26.33 18.02 -10.78
N LEU A 123 25.12 18.37 -11.23
CA LEU A 123 24.85 18.60 -12.65
C LEU A 123 25.57 19.82 -13.24
N LYS A 124 26.05 20.77 -12.41
CA LYS A 124 26.84 21.91 -12.92
C LYS A 124 28.14 21.46 -13.59
N ASP A 125 28.71 20.36 -13.14
CA ASP A 125 29.99 19.86 -13.62
C ASP A 125 29.89 19.17 -15.00
N TYR A 126 28.67 18.96 -15.51
CA TYR A 126 28.38 18.27 -16.77
C TYR A 126 27.74 19.17 -17.84
N LEU A 127 27.79 20.49 -17.65
CA LEU A 127 27.35 21.45 -18.67
C LEU A 127 28.40 21.66 -19.76
N ASP A 128 27.96 22.05 -20.95
CA ASP A 128 28.89 22.51 -21.99
C ASP A 128 29.62 23.78 -21.54
N GLU A 129 30.84 23.98 -22.07
CA GLU A 129 31.64 25.16 -21.76
C GLU A 129 30.86 26.47 -22.00
N GLY A 130 30.85 27.34 -21.00
CA GLY A 130 30.15 28.63 -21.05
C GLY A 130 28.66 28.58 -20.70
N GLN A 131 28.07 27.40 -20.46
CA GLN A 131 26.70 27.29 -19.96
C GLN A 131 26.64 27.42 -18.44
N THR A 132 25.51 27.91 -17.95
CA THR A 132 25.17 28.00 -16.52
C THR A 132 23.75 27.51 -16.30
N LEU A 133 23.48 26.88 -15.17
CA LEU A 133 22.12 26.49 -14.81
C LEU A 133 21.22 27.73 -14.63
N PRO A 134 19.94 27.67 -15.05
CA PRO A 134 19.00 28.76 -14.83
C PRO A 134 18.70 28.94 -13.34
N GLU A 135 18.29 30.15 -12.94
CA GLU A 135 17.85 30.43 -11.57
C GLU A 135 16.74 29.48 -11.11
N VAL A 136 16.73 29.16 -9.81
CA VAL A 136 15.70 28.32 -9.20
C VAL A 136 14.41 29.13 -9.08
N PRO A 137 13.27 28.66 -9.60
CA PRO A 137 11.99 29.35 -9.41
C PRO A 137 11.64 29.51 -7.93
N GLU A 138 11.00 30.63 -7.58
CA GLU A 138 10.49 30.83 -6.21
C GLU A 138 9.39 29.82 -5.89
N ALA A 139 9.40 29.31 -4.66
CA ALA A 139 8.35 28.42 -4.16
C ALA A 139 6.99 29.13 -4.16
N LEU A 140 5.94 28.41 -4.56
CA LEU A 140 4.57 28.93 -4.49
C LEU A 140 4.20 29.26 -3.04
N PRO A 141 3.45 30.36 -2.81
CA PRO A 141 3.06 30.75 -1.47
C PRO A 141 2.12 29.70 -0.86
N VAL A 142 2.33 29.43 0.42
CA VAL A 142 1.45 28.60 1.26
C VAL A 142 0.68 29.46 2.26
N MET A 143 -0.51 29.02 2.64
CA MET A 143 -1.32 29.64 3.67
C MET A 143 -1.95 28.63 4.62
N GLU A 144 -2.21 29.08 5.83
CA GLU A 144 -3.11 28.37 6.74
C GLU A 144 -4.56 28.79 6.48
N ILE A 145 -5.47 27.84 6.62
CA ILE A 145 -6.92 28.10 6.60
C ILE A 145 -7.45 27.78 8.01
N PRO A 146 -8.12 28.74 8.68
CA PRO A 146 -8.75 28.49 9.97
C PRO A 146 -9.73 27.32 9.92
N ALA A 147 -10.06 26.76 11.10
CA ALA A 147 -10.98 25.64 11.23
C ALA A 147 -12.27 25.81 10.42
N ILE A 148 -12.45 24.96 9.41
CA ILE A 148 -13.66 24.80 8.61
C ILE A 148 -14.55 23.81 9.34
N LYS A 149 -15.64 24.31 9.91
CA LYS A 149 -16.63 23.47 10.62
C LYS A 149 -17.68 22.97 9.65
N PHE A 150 -17.88 21.65 9.62
CA PHE A 150 -18.93 21.05 8.81
C PHE A 150 -20.27 21.23 9.50
N THR A 151 -21.26 21.67 8.73
CA THR A 151 -22.61 22.01 9.24
C THR A 151 -23.69 21.18 8.56
N GLN A 152 -23.35 20.49 7.48
CA GLN A 152 -24.28 19.68 6.71
C GLN A 152 -23.79 18.24 6.58
N ILE A 153 -24.73 17.29 6.63
CA ILE A 153 -24.48 15.85 6.50
C ILE A 153 -25.52 15.19 5.59
N ALA A 154 -25.10 14.18 4.84
CA ALA A 154 -25.95 13.29 4.06
C ALA A 154 -25.51 11.84 4.30
N PRO A 155 -26.17 11.10 5.23
CA PRO A 155 -25.89 9.70 5.48
C PRO A 155 -26.08 8.86 4.20
N LEU A 156 -25.17 7.93 3.92
CA LEU A 156 -25.20 7.13 2.69
C LEU A 156 -26.47 6.29 2.58
N VAL A 157 -26.94 5.73 3.70
CA VAL A 157 -28.13 4.86 3.76
C VAL A 157 -29.41 5.55 3.32
N ASP A 158 -29.50 6.88 3.52
CA ASP A 158 -30.65 7.71 3.12
C ASP A 158 -30.46 8.33 1.71
N ASN A 159 -29.29 8.09 1.10
CA ASN A 159 -28.83 8.76 -0.11
C ASN A 159 -28.30 7.77 -1.15
N LEU A 160 -28.80 6.54 -1.12
CA LEU A 160 -28.44 5.49 -2.08
C LEU A 160 -28.84 5.86 -3.51
N SER A 161 -28.18 5.25 -4.48
CA SER A 161 -28.50 5.38 -5.90
C SER A 161 -29.69 4.49 -6.30
N GLU A 162 -30.02 4.48 -7.58
CA GLU A 162 -31.03 3.58 -8.11
C GLU A 162 -30.62 2.11 -7.90
N PRO A 163 -31.49 1.26 -7.29
CA PRO A 163 -31.17 -0.13 -7.00
C PRO A 163 -31.12 -0.98 -8.28
N LYS A 164 -30.17 -1.91 -8.32
CA LYS A 164 -30.06 -2.96 -9.34
C LYS A 164 -30.26 -4.33 -8.68
N GLN A 165 -30.95 -5.24 -9.36
CA GLN A 165 -31.20 -6.59 -8.83
C GLN A 165 -30.26 -7.61 -9.49
N THR A 166 -29.74 -8.55 -8.71
CA THR A 166 -29.01 -9.71 -9.20
C THR A 166 -29.27 -10.92 -8.30
N GLU A 167 -29.37 -12.11 -8.89
CA GLU A 167 -29.53 -13.32 -8.09
C GLU A 167 -28.22 -13.71 -7.40
N GLU A 168 -27.11 -13.67 -8.15
CA GLU A 168 -25.79 -14.02 -7.66
C GLU A 168 -24.92 -12.76 -7.56
N ILE A 169 -23.96 -12.78 -6.64
CA ILE A 169 -22.96 -11.71 -6.52
C ILE A 169 -22.24 -11.50 -7.85
N GLN A 170 -21.94 -10.25 -8.15
CA GLN A 170 -21.11 -9.86 -9.27
C GLN A 170 -20.16 -8.72 -8.83
N PRO A 171 -18.96 -8.62 -9.41
CA PRO A 171 -18.07 -7.49 -9.16
C PRO A 171 -18.63 -6.19 -9.76
N MET A 172 -18.16 -5.05 -9.28
CA MET A 172 -18.73 -3.74 -9.57
C MET A 172 -18.73 -3.39 -11.07
N GLU A 173 -17.79 -3.91 -11.86
CA GLU A 173 -17.75 -3.66 -13.31
C GLU A 173 -18.89 -4.33 -14.08
N LYS A 174 -19.55 -5.34 -13.49
CA LYS A 174 -20.77 -5.94 -14.06
C LYS A 174 -22.00 -5.05 -13.88
N PHE A 175 -21.90 -4.06 -13.01
CA PHE A 175 -22.90 -3.01 -12.82
C PHE A 175 -22.49 -1.69 -13.48
N ASP A 176 -21.55 -1.73 -14.44
CA ASP A 176 -21.04 -0.56 -15.16
C ASP A 176 -20.43 0.50 -14.23
N GLN A 177 -19.75 0.05 -13.16
CA GLN A 177 -19.04 0.93 -12.24
C GLN A 177 -17.53 0.68 -12.29
N GLY A 178 -16.76 1.74 -12.55
CA GLY A 178 -15.30 1.68 -12.53
C GLY A 178 -14.69 1.96 -11.16
N TRP A 179 -15.16 2.97 -10.44
CA TRP A 179 -14.56 3.46 -9.19
C TRP A 179 -15.62 3.83 -8.15
N GLY A 180 -15.17 4.04 -6.91
CA GLY A 180 -15.99 4.44 -5.77
C GLY A 180 -16.30 3.29 -4.84
N SER A 181 -17.52 3.29 -4.31
CA SER A 181 -17.99 2.22 -3.44
C SER A 181 -19.20 1.54 -4.06
N ILE A 182 -19.49 0.33 -3.58
CA ILE A 182 -20.67 -0.44 -3.99
C ILE A 182 -21.29 -1.08 -2.75
N LEU A 183 -22.61 -0.97 -2.63
CA LEU A 183 -23.37 -1.60 -1.55
C LEU A 183 -24.11 -2.81 -2.09
N TYR A 184 -23.89 -3.97 -1.48
CA TYR A 184 -24.65 -5.20 -1.73
C TYR A 184 -25.60 -5.45 -0.55
N ARG A 185 -26.90 -5.48 -0.81
CA ARG A 185 -27.96 -5.69 0.18
C ARG A 185 -28.70 -7.00 -0.08
N THR A 186 -28.93 -7.81 0.95
CA THR A 186 -29.84 -8.96 0.91
C THR A 186 -30.58 -9.09 2.25
N HIS A 187 -31.48 -10.07 2.37
CA HIS A 187 -32.14 -10.43 3.62
C HIS A 187 -31.83 -11.88 3.97
N LEU A 188 -31.59 -12.16 5.25
CA LEU A 188 -31.29 -13.51 5.71
C LEU A 188 -32.50 -14.43 5.48
N PRO A 189 -32.35 -15.59 4.80
CA PRO A 189 -33.47 -16.48 4.53
C PRO A 189 -33.94 -17.24 5.79
N GLU A 190 -33.03 -17.48 6.73
CA GLU A 190 -33.28 -18.21 7.97
C GLU A 190 -32.58 -17.56 9.18
N ASP A 191 -32.91 -18.03 10.38
CA ASP A 191 -32.22 -17.62 11.62
C ASP A 191 -30.74 -18.02 11.58
N VAL A 192 -29.85 -17.06 11.79
CA VAL A 192 -28.40 -17.29 11.90
C VAL A 192 -28.04 -17.50 13.37
N LYS A 193 -27.31 -18.58 13.66
CA LYS A 193 -26.81 -18.88 15.00
C LYS A 193 -25.55 -18.08 15.29
N ALA A 194 -25.39 -17.63 16.53
CA ALA A 194 -24.14 -17.00 16.97
C ALA A 194 -22.94 -17.93 16.72
N GLY A 195 -21.85 -17.37 16.21
CA GLY A 195 -20.66 -18.14 15.82
C GLY A 195 -20.67 -18.63 14.37
N THR A 196 -21.76 -18.40 13.62
CA THR A 196 -21.76 -18.59 12.16
C THR A 196 -20.79 -17.61 11.52
N VAL A 197 -20.01 -18.05 10.54
CA VAL A 197 -19.05 -17.20 9.82
C VAL A 197 -19.67 -16.71 8.52
N LEU A 198 -19.71 -15.39 8.33
CA LEU A 198 -19.92 -14.78 7.03
C LEU A 198 -18.60 -14.82 6.26
N LYS A 199 -18.54 -15.60 5.19
CA LYS A 199 -17.37 -15.73 4.33
C LYS A 199 -17.62 -15.02 3.02
N ILE A 200 -16.74 -14.09 2.66
CA ILE A 200 -16.77 -13.35 1.40
C ILE A 200 -15.62 -13.85 0.52
N THR A 201 -15.89 -14.18 -0.73
CA THR A 201 -14.86 -14.64 -1.70
C THR A 201 -14.96 -13.76 -2.93
N GLU A 202 -14.02 -12.88 -3.21
CA GLU A 202 -13.18 -12.15 -2.27
C GLU A 202 -13.69 -10.72 -2.15
N GLN A 203 -13.50 -10.09 -0.99
CA GLN A 203 -13.86 -8.70 -0.76
C GLN A 203 -12.74 -7.75 -1.25
N HIS A 204 -13.04 -6.89 -2.21
CA HIS A 204 -12.10 -5.98 -2.85
C HIS A 204 -12.60 -4.51 -2.75
N ASP A 205 -12.13 -3.69 -1.80
CA ASP A 205 -10.93 -3.89 -0.97
C ASP A 205 -11.13 -3.66 0.53
N TRP A 206 -12.10 -2.84 0.92
CA TRP A 206 -12.40 -2.57 2.31
C TRP A 206 -13.90 -2.61 2.54
N THR A 207 -14.37 -3.58 3.31
CA THR A 207 -15.79 -3.90 3.44
C THR A 207 -16.30 -3.64 4.84
N GLN A 208 -17.44 -2.98 4.95
CA GLN A 208 -18.20 -2.85 6.20
C GLN A 208 -19.46 -3.70 6.11
N VAL A 209 -19.70 -4.50 7.13
CA VAL A 209 -20.85 -5.42 7.21
C VAL A 209 -21.83 -4.90 8.24
N PHE A 210 -23.09 -4.69 7.84
CA PHE A 210 -24.15 -4.21 8.71
C PHE A 210 -25.33 -5.18 8.75
N ALA A 211 -25.98 -5.28 9.90
CA ALA A 211 -27.27 -5.96 10.07
C ALA A 211 -28.29 -4.96 10.61
N ASP A 212 -29.39 -4.77 9.88
CA ASP A 212 -30.43 -3.77 10.18
C ASP A 212 -29.84 -2.38 10.48
N GLY A 213 -28.85 -1.96 9.68
CA GLY A 213 -28.14 -0.69 9.82
C GLY A 213 -27.05 -0.66 10.90
N LYS A 214 -26.93 -1.68 11.76
CA LYS A 214 -25.89 -1.76 12.79
C LYS A 214 -24.62 -2.41 12.27
N LEU A 215 -23.47 -1.75 12.45
CA LEU A 215 -22.17 -2.30 12.07
C LEU A 215 -21.85 -3.57 12.89
N LEU A 216 -21.55 -4.65 12.18
CA LEU A 216 -21.09 -5.92 12.75
C LEU A 216 -19.57 -6.05 12.72
N GLY A 217 -18.92 -5.52 11.68
CA GLY A 217 -17.49 -5.64 11.51
C GLY A 217 -16.99 -5.04 10.20
N ARG A 218 -15.66 -5.01 10.07
CA ARG A 218 -14.94 -4.49 8.91
C ARG A 218 -13.94 -5.54 8.45
N LEU A 219 -13.73 -5.63 7.14
CA LEU A 219 -12.76 -6.52 6.51
C LEU A 219 -11.82 -5.69 5.64
N ASP A 220 -10.51 -5.89 5.81
CA ASP A 220 -9.45 -5.21 5.08
C ASP A 220 -8.66 -6.18 4.19
N ARG A 221 -8.61 -5.91 2.88
CA ARG A 221 -7.91 -6.75 1.90
C ARG A 221 -6.41 -6.79 2.16
N ARG A 222 -5.84 -5.72 2.72
CA ARG A 222 -4.41 -5.66 3.06
C ARG A 222 -4.04 -6.71 4.13
N GLY A 223 -4.97 -7.01 5.04
CA GLY A 223 -4.82 -8.07 6.04
C GLY A 223 -5.17 -9.47 5.52
N GLY A 224 -5.69 -9.56 4.29
CA GLY A 224 -6.29 -10.78 3.74
C GLY A 224 -7.55 -11.21 4.49
N GLU A 225 -8.30 -10.25 5.04
CA GLU A 225 -9.52 -10.50 5.79
C GLU A 225 -10.69 -10.77 4.84
N GLN A 226 -11.33 -11.93 5.00
CA GLN A 226 -12.41 -12.44 4.14
C GLN A 226 -13.58 -13.00 4.95
N GLU A 227 -13.47 -13.04 6.28
CA GLU A 227 -14.39 -13.76 7.16
C GLU A 227 -14.76 -12.91 8.37
N LEU A 228 -16.05 -12.88 8.71
CA LEU A 228 -16.58 -12.21 9.90
C LEU A 228 -17.45 -13.18 10.71
N THR A 229 -17.16 -13.37 11.99
CA THR A 229 -18.04 -14.15 12.88
C THR A 229 -19.29 -13.33 13.24
N LEU A 230 -20.46 -13.87 12.95
CA LEU A 230 -21.75 -13.21 13.16
C LEU A 230 -22.32 -13.50 14.56
N PRO A 231 -23.06 -12.53 15.14
CA PRO A 231 -23.94 -12.79 16.28
C PRO A 231 -25.16 -13.61 15.84
N ALA A 232 -26.05 -13.93 16.78
CA ALA A 232 -27.35 -14.48 16.41
C ALA A 232 -28.19 -13.42 15.68
N LEU A 233 -28.72 -13.74 14.51
CA LEU A 233 -29.56 -12.86 13.68
C LEU A 233 -30.83 -13.61 13.28
N LYS A 234 -31.91 -12.86 13.02
CA LYS A 234 -33.21 -13.46 12.69
C LYS A 234 -33.43 -13.56 11.18
N ALA A 235 -34.24 -14.54 10.77
CA ALA A 235 -34.75 -14.58 9.41
C ALA A 235 -35.39 -13.22 9.05
N GLY A 236 -35.09 -12.71 7.86
CA GLY A 236 -35.53 -11.40 7.40
C GLY A 236 -34.66 -10.22 7.83
N THR A 237 -33.60 -10.41 8.62
CA THR A 237 -32.61 -9.34 8.92
C THR A 237 -32.03 -8.81 7.62
N GLN A 238 -31.98 -7.49 7.44
CA GLN A 238 -31.31 -6.86 6.31
C GLN A 238 -29.80 -6.91 6.51
N LEU A 239 -29.08 -7.53 5.57
CA LEU A 239 -27.62 -7.58 5.55
C LEU A 239 -27.10 -6.64 4.47
N ASP A 240 -26.24 -5.70 4.86
CA ASP A 240 -25.63 -4.71 3.99
C ASP A 240 -24.10 -4.88 3.98
N LEU A 241 -23.51 -5.03 2.80
CA LEU A 241 -22.07 -5.13 2.57
C LEU A 241 -21.61 -3.91 1.75
N LEU A 242 -21.12 -2.88 2.44
CA LEU A 242 -20.57 -1.69 1.80
C LEU A 242 -19.10 -1.91 1.50
N VAL A 243 -18.75 -2.03 0.23
CA VAL A 243 -17.38 -2.27 -0.25
C VAL A 243 -16.83 -0.99 -0.87
N GLU A 244 -15.74 -0.46 -0.31
CA GLU A 244 -14.94 0.58 -0.95
C GLU A 244 -13.91 -0.07 -1.87
N ALA A 245 -13.90 0.36 -3.14
CA ALA A 245 -12.81 0.08 -4.05
C ALA A 245 -11.71 1.13 -3.87
N MET A 246 -10.53 0.70 -3.41
CA MET A 246 -9.31 1.51 -3.41
C MET A 246 -8.67 1.47 -4.82
N GLY A 247 -7.36 1.69 -4.91
CA GLY A 247 -6.64 1.59 -6.17
C GLY A 247 -6.66 0.18 -6.75
N ARG A 248 -6.86 0.06 -8.06
CA ARG A 248 -6.59 -1.22 -8.75
C ARG A 248 -5.09 -1.49 -8.74
N VAL A 249 -4.71 -2.76 -8.65
CA VAL A 249 -3.30 -3.15 -8.76
C VAL A 249 -2.75 -2.67 -10.10
N ASN A 250 -1.60 -2.00 -10.08
CA ASN A 250 -0.96 -1.39 -11.26
C ASN A 250 0.37 -2.04 -11.62
N PHE A 251 0.63 -3.25 -11.11
CA PHE A 251 1.90 -3.94 -11.29
C PHE A 251 1.70 -5.46 -11.48
N ASP A 252 2.52 -6.04 -12.37
CA ASP A 252 2.58 -7.48 -12.69
C ASP A 252 1.21 -8.11 -13.04
N LYS A 253 1.04 -9.42 -12.81
CA LYS A 253 -0.14 -10.21 -13.19
C LYS A 253 -1.41 -9.83 -12.44
N SER A 254 -1.29 -9.24 -11.25
CA SER A 254 -2.44 -8.95 -10.39
C SER A 254 -3.22 -7.71 -10.85
N ILE A 255 -2.85 -7.07 -11.98
CA ILE A 255 -3.63 -6.01 -12.65
C ILE A 255 -5.05 -6.46 -13.04
N HIS A 256 -5.32 -7.77 -13.07
CA HIS A 256 -6.65 -8.34 -13.19
C HIS A 256 -7.45 -8.17 -11.89
N ASP A 257 -7.67 -6.92 -11.49
CA ASP A 257 -8.16 -6.54 -10.17
C ASP A 257 -9.62 -6.08 -10.22
N ARG A 258 -10.54 -7.05 -10.28
CA ARG A 258 -11.99 -6.78 -10.18
C ARG A 258 -12.31 -6.24 -8.78
N LYS A 259 -13.22 -5.28 -8.69
CA LYS A 259 -13.57 -4.61 -7.43
C LYS A 259 -14.99 -4.93 -6.98
N GLY A 260 -15.31 -4.69 -5.70
CA GLY A 260 -16.55 -5.16 -5.07
C GLY A 260 -16.36 -6.56 -4.47
N ILE A 261 -17.37 -7.42 -4.59
CA ILE A 261 -17.24 -8.84 -4.21
C ILE A 261 -17.03 -9.66 -5.49
N THR A 262 -15.94 -10.41 -5.56
CA THR A 262 -15.49 -11.00 -6.83
C THR A 262 -16.21 -12.30 -7.23
N GLU A 263 -16.68 -13.10 -6.28
CA GLU A 263 -17.32 -14.40 -6.55
C GLU A 263 -18.63 -14.59 -5.76
N LYS A 264 -18.59 -14.69 -4.42
CA LYS A 264 -19.75 -15.08 -3.61
C LYS A 264 -19.65 -14.67 -2.14
N VAL A 265 -20.78 -14.80 -1.44
CA VAL A 265 -20.92 -14.63 0.00
C VAL A 265 -21.62 -15.87 0.58
N GLU A 266 -21.06 -16.44 1.64
CA GLU A 266 -21.53 -17.68 2.24
C GLU A 266 -21.72 -17.54 3.76
N LEU A 267 -22.71 -18.23 4.31
CA LEU A 267 -22.87 -18.46 5.74
C LEU A 267 -22.32 -19.86 6.07
N VAL A 268 -21.28 -19.92 6.89
CA VAL A 268 -20.58 -21.16 7.26
C VAL A 268 -20.84 -21.47 8.72
N ASN A 269 -21.43 -22.64 8.99
CA ASN A 269 -21.66 -23.15 10.34
C ASN A 269 -21.23 -24.62 10.43
N GLY A 270 -20.07 -24.87 11.06
CA GLY A 270 -19.46 -26.20 11.11
C GLY A 270 -19.06 -26.68 9.72
N LYS A 271 -19.69 -27.77 9.25
CA LYS A 271 -19.46 -28.34 7.90
C LYS A 271 -20.44 -27.82 6.85
N ASN A 272 -21.45 -27.07 7.25
CA ASN A 272 -22.47 -26.54 6.34
C ASN A 272 -22.03 -25.17 5.86
N ALA A 273 -22.11 -24.94 4.55
CA ALA A 273 -21.90 -23.65 3.90
C ALA A 273 -23.08 -23.39 2.96
N GLU A 274 -23.73 -22.23 3.11
CA GLU A 274 -24.85 -21.81 2.28
C GLU A 274 -24.53 -20.48 1.60
N THR A 275 -24.67 -20.42 0.27
CA THR A 275 -24.44 -19.20 -0.49
C THR A 275 -25.65 -18.27 -0.41
N LEU A 276 -25.43 -17.01 -0.03
CA LEU A 276 -26.44 -15.96 -0.02
C LEU A 276 -26.71 -15.44 -1.44
N LYS A 277 -28.00 -15.23 -1.74
CA LYS A 277 -28.51 -14.82 -3.06
C LYS A 277 -29.52 -13.66 -2.93
N GLY A 278 -30.08 -13.23 -4.07
CA GLY A 278 -31.16 -12.23 -4.11
C GLY A 278 -30.69 -10.84 -3.68
N TRP A 279 -29.66 -10.33 -4.36
CA TRP A 279 -28.99 -9.08 -3.99
C TRP A 279 -29.62 -7.87 -4.67
N THR A 280 -29.86 -6.83 -3.87
CA THR A 280 -30.05 -5.46 -4.36
C THR A 280 -28.72 -4.71 -4.26
N VAL A 281 -28.29 -4.07 -5.34
CA VAL A 281 -26.97 -3.47 -5.50
C VAL A 281 -27.10 -1.98 -5.78
N TYR A 282 -26.29 -1.17 -5.09
CA TYR A 282 -26.26 0.28 -5.25
C TYR A 282 -24.85 0.75 -5.61
N ASN A 283 -24.70 1.40 -6.75
CA ASN A 283 -23.45 2.02 -7.16
C ASN A 283 -23.27 3.36 -6.43
N LEU A 284 -22.10 3.60 -5.85
CA LEU A 284 -21.74 4.89 -5.23
C LEU A 284 -20.52 5.47 -5.96
N PRO A 285 -20.71 6.14 -7.11
CA PRO A 285 -19.62 6.69 -7.90
C PRO A 285 -18.94 7.89 -7.21
N VAL A 286 -17.80 8.27 -7.78
CA VAL A 286 -16.86 9.26 -7.24
C VAL A 286 -17.05 10.66 -7.85
N ASP A 287 -17.90 10.77 -8.86
CA ASP A 287 -18.13 12.00 -9.59
C ASP A 287 -18.71 13.08 -8.67
N TYR A 288 -18.17 14.29 -8.77
CA TYR A 288 -18.60 15.41 -7.94
C TYR A 288 -20.10 15.72 -8.12
N GLU A 289 -20.65 15.57 -9.31
CA GLU A 289 -22.09 15.76 -9.58
C GLU A 289 -22.95 14.81 -8.75
N PHE A 290 -22.54 13.53 -8.63
CA PHE A 290 -23.24 12.56 -7.78
C PHE A 290 -23.16 12.92 -6.30
N VAL A 291 -21.96 13.30 -5.85
CA VAL A 291 -21.65 13.60 -4.45
C VAL A 291 -22.30 14.89 -3.97
N SER A 292 -22.27 15.95 -4.79
CA SER A 292 -22.84 17.26 -4.46
C SER A 292 -24.36 17.30 -4.52
N SER A 293 -25.00 16.39 -5.27
CA SER A 293 -26.46 16.30 -5.39
C SER A 293 -27.15 15.57 -4.23
N ARG A 294 -26.40 15.09 -3.24
CA ARG A 294 -26.97 14.35 -2.10
C ARG A 294 -27.85 15.27 -1.25
N ASN A 295 -28.81 14.70 -0.53
CA ASN A 295 -29.72 15.43 0.34
C ASN A 295 -29.01 15.83 1.64
N PHE A 296 -28.24 16.91 1.58
CA PHE A 296 -27.53 17.48 2.72
C PHE A 296 -28.51 18.15 3.70
N GLN A 297 -28.53 17.64 4.92
CA GLN A 297 -29.33 18.17 6.03
C GLN A 297 -28.45 18.90 7.04
N ASP A 298 -29.02 19.87 7.76
CA ASP A 298 -28.32 20.53 8.87
C ASP A 298 -28.02 19.49 9.97
N MET A 299 -26.76 19.41 10.39
CA MET A 299 -26.30 18.50 11.43
C MET A 299 -26.98 18.74 12.80
N ASN A 300 -27.52 19.94 13.05
CA ASN A 300 -28.25 20.26 14.28
C ASN A 300 -29.76 20.01 14.18
N SER A 301 -30.28 19.57 13.03
CA SER A 301 -31.69 19.29 12.85
C SER A 301 -32.11 17.98 13.53
N SER A 302 -33.36 17.88 14.00
CA SER A 302 -33.92 16.65 14.58
C SER A 302 -33.99 15.48 13.59
N ALA A 303 -33.86 15.74 12.28
CA ALA A 303 -33.81 14.73 11.22
C ALA A 303 -32.42 14.10 11.06
N ALA A 304 -31.35 14.83 11.41
CA ALA A 304 -30.00 14.30 11.59
C ALA A 304 -29.76 13.74 13.01
N CYS A 305 -30.64 14.08 13.97
CA CYS A 305 -30.65 13.54 15.33
C CYS A 305 -31.16 12.08 15.31
N GLY A 306 -30.23 11.19 15.00
CA GLY A 306 -30.39 9.72 14.96
C GLY A 306 -29.03 9.03 14.83
N ILE A 307 -28.02 9.75 14.34
CA ILE A 307 -26.61 9.47 14.62
C ILE A 307 -26.35 9.99 16.02
N GLU A 308 -26.35 9.11 17.02
CA GLU A 308 -25.98 9.52 18.39
C GLU A 308 -24.61 10.23 18.35
N LYS A 309 -24.44 11.28 19.15
CA LYS A 309 -23.11 11.82 19.45
C LYS A 309 -22.27 10.63 19.98
N ASN A 310 -21.43 10.04 19.12
CA ASN A 310 -20.57 8.86 19.31
C ASN A 310 -20.96 7.57 18.52
N ASP A 311 -21.89 7.58 17.56
CA ASP A 311 -22.08 6.42 16.69
C ASP A 311 -21.04 6.41 15.54
N GLU A 312 -19.85 5.84 15.81
CA GLU A 312 -18.70 5.65 14.90
C GLU A 312 -18.97 4.70 13.71
N SER A 313 -20.22 4.58 13.27
CA SER A 313 -20.66 3.49 12.39
C SER A 313 -21.39 3.92 11.12
N VAL A 314 -21.73 5.19 10.91
CA VAL A 314 -22.53 5.60 9.74
C VAL A 314 -21.69 6.31 8.67
N PRO A 315 -21.44 5.67 7.51
CA PRO A 315 -20.84 6.33 6.35
C PRO A 315 -21.69 7.51 5.90
N ALA A 316 -21.08 8.68 5.70
CA ALA A 316 -21.80 9.89 5.29
C ALA A 316 -20.94 10.84 4.43
N TYR A 317 -21.63 11.66 3.66
CA TYR A 317 -21.05 12.86 3.08
C TYR A 317 -21.24 14.04 4.03
N TYR A 318 -20.22 14.86 4.21
CA TYR A 318 -20.22 16.07 5.01
C TYR A 318 -19.93 17.26 4.11
N ARG A 319 -20.64 18.38 4.29
CA ARG A 319 -20.44 19.61 3.50
C ARG A 319 -20.24 20.84 4.38
N ALA A 320 -19.37 21.72 3.92
CA ALA A 320 -19.12 23.03 4.50
C ALA A 320 -18.83 24.06 3.41
N THR A 321 -18.95 25.33 3.78
CA THR A 321 -18.40 26.44 3.01
C THR A 321 -17.48 27.28 3.88
N PHE A 322 -16.48 27.92 3.27
CA PHE A 322 -15.53 28.79 3.96
C PHE A 322 -15.14 29.95 3.04
N THR A 323 -14.78 31.10 3.63
CA THR A 323 -14.48 32.32 2.87
C THR A 323 -12.99 32.64 2.93
N LEU A 324 -12.40 33.00 1.79
CA LEU A 324 -11.00 33.37 1.67
C LEU A 324 -10.83 34.77 1.06
N ASP A 325 -9.97 35.60 1.67
CA ASP A 325 -9.58 36.91 1.12
C ASP A 325 -8.43 36.81 0.12
N LYS A 326 -7.61 35.77 0.25
CA LYS A 326 -6.48 35.43 -0.62
C LYS A 326 -6.40 33.93 -0.83
N VAL A 327 -5.74 33.52 -1.90
CA VAL A 327 -5.51 32.11 -2.23
C VAL A 327 -4.01 31.85 -2.32
N ALA A 328 -3.62 30.67 -1.86
CA ALA A 328 -2.27 30.12 -1.82
C ALA A 328 -2.43 28.61 -1.58
N ASP A 329 -1.36 27.84 -1.79
CA ASP A 329 -1.36 26.41 -1.49
C ASP A 329 -1.65 26.17 0.00
N THR A 330 -2.22 25.02 0.35
CA THR A 330 -2.43 24.61 1.73
C THR A 330 -2.46 23.08 1.84
N PHE A 331 -2.44 22.57 3.07
CA PHE A 331 -2.52 21.14 3.35
C PHE A 331 -3.71 20.87 4.27
N LEU A 332 -4.75 20.22 3.76
CA LEU A 332 -5.97 19.91 4.52
C LEU A 332 -5.65 18.83 5.57
N ASN A 333 -5.72 19.19 6.85
CA ASN A 333 -5.50 18.25 7.94
C ASN A 333 -6.70 17.29 8.09
N MET A 334 -6.45 16.00 7.89
CA MET A 334 -7.43 14.92 7.93
C MET A 334 -7.38 14.10 9.23
N GLU A 335 -6.58 14.49 10.22
CA GLU A 335 -6.36 13.72 11.46
C GLU A 335 -7.64 13.47 12.28
N SER A 336 -8.64 14.34 12.19
CA SER A 336 -9.92 14.17 12.88
C SER A 336 -10.91 13.26 12.12
N TRP A 337 -10.56 12.82 10.91
CA TRP A 337 -11.40 12.03 10.02
C TRP A 337 -10.94 10.56 9.98
N GLY A 338 -11.85 9.66 9.57
CA GLY A 338 -11.62 8.22 9.58
C GLY A 338 -11.03 7.67 8.28
N LYS A 339 -11.85 7.52 7.23
CA LYS A 339 -11.40 7.03 5.91
C LYS A 339 -12.34 7.52 4.81
N GLY A 340 -11.81 8.02 3.70
CA GLY A 340 -12.63 8.33 2.53
C GLY A 340 -11.95 9.26 1.53
N MET A 341 -12.68 10.24 1.00
CA MET A 341 -12.22 11.14 -0.07
C MET A 341 -12.77 12.56 0.10
N VAL A 342 -12.03 13.55 -0.39
CA VAL A 342 -12.37 14.98 -0.29
C VAL A 342 -12.55 15.61 -1.66
N TRP A 343 -13.50 16.54 -1.76
CA TRP A 343 -13.68 17.43 -2.91
C TRP A 343 -13.67 18.89 -2.44
N VAL A 344 -12.98 19.76 -3.17
CA VAL A 344 -12.96 21.21 -2.93
C VAL A 344 -13.29 21.93 -4.22
N ASN A 345 -14.33 22.77 -4.22
CA ASN A 345 -14.83 23.47 -5.41
C ASN A 345 -15.03 22.55 -6.64
N GLY A 346 -15.45 21.30 -6.43
CA GLY A 346 -15.64 20.31 -7.48
C GLY A 346 -14.41 19.49 -7.86
N HIS A 347 -13.21 19.89 -7.45
CA HIS A 347 -11.99 19.12 -7.66
C HIS A 347 -11.88 17.99 -6.64
N ALA A 348 -11.49 16.79 -7.06
CA ALA A 348 -11.29 15.65 -6.14
C ALA A 348 -9.84 15.65 -5.61
N MET A 349 -9.66 15.87 -4.31
CA MET A 349 -8.33 16.05 -3.69
C MET A 349 -7.56 14.75 -3.50
N GLY A 350 -8.26 13.63 -3.40
CA GLY A 350 -7.65 12.34 -3.11
C GLY A 350 -8.25 11.66 -1.89
N ARG A 351 -7.76 10.46 -1.62
CA ARG A 351 -8.18 9.63 -0.50
C ARG A 351 -7.42 10.01 0.76
N PHE A 352 -8.07 9.87 1.91
CA PHE A 352 -7.42 9.93 3.22
C PHE A 352 -7.75 8.69 4.02
N TRP A 353 -6.87 8.35 4.97
CA TRP A 353 -7.10 7.28 5.91
C TRP A 353 -6.33 7.54 7.19
N GLU A 354 -7.03 7.54 8.33
CA GLU A 354 -6.46 7.89 9.64
C GLU A 354 -5.23 7.07 10.02
N ILE A 355 -5.05 5.89 9.43
CA ILE A 355 -3.95 4.98 9.74
C ILE A 355 -2.58 5.52 9.34
N GLY A 356 -2.54 6.50 8.42
CA GLY A 356 -1.31 7.12 7.95
C GLY A 356 -0.58 6.30 6.87
N PRO A 357 0.65 6.68 6.51
CA PRO A 357 1.48 7.68 7.19
C PRO A 357 1.07 9.13 6.82
N GLN A 358 0.44 9.31 5.67
CA GLN A 358 -0.14 10.58 5.22
C GLN A 358 -1.35 10.98 6.09
N GLN A 359 -1.34 12.21 6.64
CA GLN A 359 -2.45 12.80 7.40
C GLN A 359 -2.95 14.12 6.82
N THR A 360 -2.32 14.62 5.76
CA THR A 360 -2.75 15.83 5.05
C THR A 360 -2.95 15.59 3.56
N LEU A 361 -3.95 16.26 2.96
CA LEU A 361 -4.11 16.32 1.50
C LEU A 361 -3.60 17.66 0.96
N PHE A 362 -2.74 17.64 -0.06
CA PHE A 362 -2.31 18.85 -0.76
C PHE A 362 -3.49 19.51 -1.49
N MET A 363 -3.69 20.80 -1.23
CA MET A 363 -4.72 21.63 -1.84
C MET A 363 -4.05 22.77 -2.62
N PRO A 364 -3.94 22.65 -3.95
CA PRO A 364 -3.39 23.70 -4.81
C PRO A 364 -4.18 25.00 -4.69
N GLY A 365 -3.50 26.11 -4.49
CA GLY A 365 -4.09 27.44 -4.39
C GLY A 365 -4.82 27.86 -5.66
N CYS A 366 -4.45 27.31 -6.81
CA CYS A 366 -5.13 27.54 -8.09
C CYS A 366 -6.52 26.89 -8.19
N TRP A 367 -6.87 25.97 -7.29
CA TRP A 367 -8.21 25.37 -7.18
C TRP A 367 -9.06 26.03 -6.08
N LEU A 368 -8.46 26.96 -5.32
CA LEU A 368 -9.17 27.86 -4.42
C LEU A 368 -9.57 29.14 -5.15
N LYS A 369 -10.56 29.85 -4.59
CA LYS A 369 -10.99 31.17 -5.09
C LYS A 369 -11.17 32.16 -3.95
N LYS A 370 -10.98 33.45 -4.23
CA LYS A 370 -11.39 34.51 -3.32
C LYS A 370 -12.92 34.47 -3.13
N GLY A 371 -13.39 34.76 -1.93
CA GLY A 371 -14.79 34.61 -1.55
C GLY A 371 -15.10 33.19 -1.08
N VAL A 372 -16.31 32.72 -1.39
CA VAL A 372 -16.85 31.47 -0.85
C VAL A 372 -16.30 30.26 -1.60
N ASN A 373 -15.74 29.31 -0.86
CA ASN A 373 -15.29 28.00 -1.31
C ASN A 373 -16.18 26.92 -0.68
N GLU A 374 -16.31 25.79 -1.36
CA GLU A 374 -17.01 24.61 -0.87
C GLU A 374 -16.02 23.47 -0.62
N ILE A 375 -16.27 22.71 0.45
CA ILE A 375 -15.63 21.43 0.70
C ILE A 375 -16.68 20.35 1.00
N ILE A 376 -16.52 19.20 0.38
CA ILE A 376 -17.30 17.99 0.66
C ILE A 376 -16.34 16.86 1.05
N VAL A 377 -16.69 16.09 2.07
CA VAL A 377 -15.92 14.94 2.54
C VAL A 377 -16.82 13.72 2.61
N LEU A 378 -16.45 12.64 1.93
CA LEU A 378 -16.98 11.31 2.22
C LEU A 378 -16.15 10.73 3.35
N ASP A 379 -16.78 10.41 4.48
CA ASP A 379 -16.16 9.63 5.55
C ASP A 379 -16.94 8.32 5.75
N LEU A 380 -16.25 7.20 5.57
CA LEU A 380 -16.80 5.86 5.68
C LEU A 380 -16.79 5.31 7.11
N LYS A 381 -16.02 5.91 8.03
CA LYS A 381 -15.95 5.50 9.43
C LYS A 381 -16.63 6.49 10.38
N GLY A 382 -16.88 7.72 9.92
CA GLY A 382 -17.31 8.83 10.75
C GLY A 382 -16.11 9.55 11.38
N PRO A 383 -16.10 10.89 11.39
CA PRO A 383 -15.01 11.65 11.97
C PRO A 383 -15.12 11.70 13.50
N LYS A 384 -13.97 11.78 14.19
CA LYS A 384 -13.91 12.14 15.62
C LYS A 384 -14.42 13.56 15.84
N GLU A 385 -14.04 14.46 14.94
CA GLU A 385 -14.54 15.83 14.86
C GLU A 385 -14.70 16.25 13.40
N ALA A 386 -15.90 16.70 13.02
CA ALA A 386 -16.22 17.15 11.66
C ALA A 386 -15.67 18.57 11.40
N THR A 387 -14.35 18.72 11.45
CA THR A 387 -13.62 19.98 11.22
C THR A 387 -12.36 19.69 10.41
N ILE A 388 -11.95 20.63 9.56
CA ILE A 388 -10.66 20.59 8.84
C ILE A 388 -9.94 21.92 9.05
N VAL A 389 -8.62 21.87 9.22
CA VAL A 389 -7.73 23.05 9.22
C VAL A 389 -6.80 22.95 8.02
N GLY A 390 -6.54 24.07 7.35
CA GLY A 390 -5.47 24.14 6.33
C GLY A 390 -4.14 24.49 7.00
N LEU A 391 -3.13 23.65 6.78
CA LEU A 391 -1.78 23.83 7.32
C LEU A 391 -0.84 24.42 6.27
N ASN A 392 0.31 24.93 6.73
CA ASN A 392 1.39 25.43 5.87
C ASN A 392 2.46 24.36 5.55
N LYS A 393 2.35 23.17 6.13
CA LYS A 393 3.24 22.02 5.90
C LYS A 393 2.43 20.72 5.85
N PRO A 394 2.87 19.74 5.05
CA PRO A 394 2.25 18.43 5.05
C PRO A 394 2.62 17.63 6.30
N ILE A 395 1.81 16.62 6.60
CA ILE A 395 2.10 15.55 7.56
C ILE A 395 2.09 14.25 6.75
N LEU A 396 3.28 13.73 6.42
CA LEU A 396 3.45 12.53 5.59
C LEU A 396 3.94 11.31 6.37
N ASP A 397 4.35 11.48 7.63
CA ASP A 397 5.12 10.52 8.43
C ASP A 397 4.45 10.12 9.75
N MET A 398 3.12 10.30 9.87
CA MET A 398 2.37 10.00 11.09
C MET A 398 1.53 8.73 10.92
N LEU A 399 2.10 7.60 11.36
CA LEU A 399 1.37 6.35 11.53
C LEU A 399 0.54 6.36 12.82
N ARG A 400 -0.73 5.96 12.73
CA ARG A 400 -1.67 5.95 13.87
C ARG A 400 -2.31 4.59 14.13
N VAL A 401 -1.91 3.57 13.37
CA VAL A 401 -2.28 2.19 13.66
C VAL A 401 -1.26 1.55 14.58
N ALA A 402 -1.75 0.84 15.58
CA ALA A 402 -0.96 -0.16 16.30
C ALA A 402 -0.82 -1.41 15.41
N VAL A 403 -0.14 -1.29 14.27
CA VAL A 403 0.42 -2.47 13.61
C VAL A 403 1.65 -2.86 14.43
N PRO A 404 1.87 -4.14 14.74
CA PRO A 404 3.17 -4.57 15.23
C PRO A 404 4.22 -4.02 14.26
N GLU A 405 5.14 -3.18 14.73
CA GLU A 405 6.19 -2.60 13.85
C GLU A 405 6.98 -3.71 13.14
N THR A 406 6.95 -4.92 13.69
CA THR A 406 7.66 -6.10 13.22
C THR A 406 6.73 -7.32 13.24
N HIS A 407 7.08 -8.36 12.48
CA HIS A 407 6.41 -9.64 12.41
C HIS A 407 6.74 -10.55 13.62
N ARG A 408 7.14 -9.96 14.76
CA ARG A 408 7.50 -10.65 16.00
C ARG A 408 6.73 -10.07 17.18
N LYS A 409 5.98 -10.93 17.88
CA LYS A 409 5.35 -10.54 19.15
C LYS A 409 6.41 -10.43 20.24
N GLN A 410 6.17 -9.54 21.21
CA GLN A 410 7.04 -9.39 22.37
C GLN A 410 7.24 -10.74 23.09
N GLY A 411 8.50 -11.15 23.29
CA GLY A 411 8.86 -12.42 23.93
C GLY A 411 8.72 -13.67 23.07
N GLN A 412 8.28 -13.55 21.82
CA GLN A 412 8.21 -14.67 20.88
C GLN A 412 9.63 -15.03 20.39
N THR A 413 10.02 -16.29 20.46
CA THR A 413 11.31 -16.76 19.94
C THR A 413 11.10 -18.11 19.28
N ILE A 414 11.42 -18.23 18.00
CA ILE A 414 11.24 -19.50 17.29
C ILE A 414 12.12 -20.61 17.90
N LYS A 415 11.57 -21.83 18.00
CA LYS A 415 12.25 -23.02 18.54
C LYS A 415 12.57 -24.00 17.42
N LEU A 416 13.82 -24.00 16.98
CA LEU A 416 14.32 -24.85 15.88
C LEU A 416 15.19 -26.02 16.36
N GLU A 417 15.46 -26.14 17.66
CA GLU A 417 16.43 -27.11 18.23
C GLU A 417 16.03 -28.56 18.03
N LYS A 418 14.72 -28.81 17.87
CA LYS A 418 14.14 -30.14 17.60
C LYS A 418 13.71 -30.32 16.15
N GLU A 419 13.85 -29.29 15.33
CA GLU A 419 13.48 -29.32 13.92
C GLU A 419 14.70 -29.77 13.10
N THR A 420 14.47 -30.61 12.10
CA THR A 420 15.55 -31.07 11.20
C THR A 420 15.55 -30.19 9.96
N PRO A 421 16.68 -29.53 9.61
CA PRO A 421 16.75 -28.76 8.38
C PRO A 421 16.65 -29.68 7.16
N VAL A 422 15.86 -29.27 6.17
CA VAL A 422 15.75 -29.99 4.89
C VAL A 422 16.96 -29.72 3.99
N SER A 423 17.65 -28.60 4.22
CA SER A 423 18.88 -28.23 3.53
C SER A 423 19.70 -27.26 4.39
N ALA A 424 21.01 -27.27 4.19
CA ALA A 424 21.95 -26.32 4.76
C ALA A 424 23.06 -26.06 3.74
N GLY A 425 23.61 -24.85 3.73
CA GLY A 425 24.64 -24.50 2.76
C GLY A 425 25.22 -23.11 2.95
N THR A 426 25.99 -22.70 1.95
CA THR A 426 26.62 -21.39 1.88
C THR A 426 26.27 -20.76 0.53
N PHE A 427 25.75 -19.53 0.54
CA PHE A 427 25.49 -18.76 -0.67
C PHE A 427 26.80 -18.36 -1.37
N LYS A 428 26.73 -17.93 -2.62
CA LYS A 428 27.86 -17.29 -3.33
C LYS A 428 27.89 -15.80 -2.98
N PRO A 429 29.05 -15.14 -2.86
CA PRO A 429 29.10 -13.71 -2.57
C PRO A 429 28.61 -12.86 -3.74
N GLY A 430 28.06 -11.68 -3.43
CA GLY A 430 27.69 -10.64 -4.39
C GLY A 430 26.20 -10.56 -4.74
N ASN A 431 25.81 -9.50 -5.45
CA ASN A 431 24.43 -9.27 -5.91
C ASN A 431 23.95 -10.29 -6.95
N GLY A 432 22.63 -10.34 -7.15
CA GLY A 432 21.97 -11.15 -8.16
C GLY A 432 21.31 -12.42 -7.61
N TRP A 433 20.39 -12.97 -8.39
CA TRP A 433 19.59 -14.12 -7.99
C TRP A 433 20.42 -15.38 -7.79
N GLN A 434 20.15 -16.09 -6.70
CA GLN A 434 20.72 -17.40 -6.41
C GLN A 434 19.61 -18.43 -6.21
N GLU A 435 19.73 -19.56 -6.89
CA GLU A 435 18.80 -20.68 -6.74
C GLU A 435 19.47 -21.80 -5.94
N VAL A 436 18.73 -22.31 -4.96
CA VAL A 436 19.13 -23.45 -4.13
C VAL A 436 18.11 -24.55 -4.27
N LYS A 437 18.57 -25.76 -4.60
CA LYS A 437 17.76 -26.98 -4.61
C LYS A 437 17.72 -27.60 -3.23
N VAL A 438 16.56 -28.13 -2.85
CA VAL A 438 16.35 -28.90 -1.62
C VAL A 438 15.72 -30.25 -1.95
N PRO A 439 15.87 -31.27 -1.10
CA PRO A 439 15.11 -32.51 -1.25
C PRO A 439 13.60 -32.22 -1.28
N VAL A 440 12.86 -32.92 -2.14
CA VAL A 440 11.40 -32.75 -2.28
C VAL A 440 10.75 -32.90 -0.91
N THR A 441 10.21 -31.81 -0.38
CA THR A 441 9.62 -31.77 0.96
C THR A 441 8.22 -31.19 0.89
N LYS A 442 7.24 -31.95 1.38
CA LYS A 442 5.86 -31.48 1.47
C LYS A 442 5.69 -30.55 2.67
N GLY A 443 5.20 -29.33 2.47
CA GLY A 443 4.90 -28.42 3.56
C GLY A 443 4.21 -27.13 3.13
N ARG A 444 3.75 -26.37 4.12
CA ARG A 444 3.07 -25.07 3.99
C ARG A 444 3.92 -23.92 4.56
N TYR A 445 4.71 -24.17 5.59
CA TYR A 445 5.56 -23.17 6.23
C TYR A 445 7.00 -23.36 5.81
N PHE A 446 7.64 -22.29 5.34
CA PHE A 446 9.03 -22.25 4.93
C PHE A 446 9.80 -21.33 5.90
N CYS A 447 10.88 -21.82 6.49
CA CYS A 447 11.77 -21.03 7.35
C CYS A 447 13.17 -21.00 6.74
N LEU A 448 13.70 -19.81 6.53
CA LEU A 448 15.12 -19.58 6.27
C LEU A 448 15.78 -19.12 7.57
N GLU A 449 16.79 -19.85 8.02
CA GLU A 449 17.68 -19.46 9.12
C GLU A 449 19.03 -19.05 8.54
N GLY A 450 19.36 -17.77 8.58
CA GLY A 450 20.71 -17.28 8.33
C GLY A 450 21.60 -17.52 9.56
N LEU A 451 22.83 -17.95 9.34
CA LEU A 451 23.80 -18.29 10.39
C LEU A 451 24.98 -17.32 10.46
N SER A 452 25.26 -16.61 9.38
CA SER A 452 26.36 -15.66 9.25
C SER A 452 26.15 -14.75 8.04
N SER A 453 26.92 -13.66 7.95
CA SER A 453 26.98 -12.73 6.82
C SER A 453 28.33 -12.77 6.11
N PHE A 454 28.39 -12.28 4.88
CA PHE A 454 29.66 -12.15 4.13
C PHE A 454 30.53 -10.97 4.60
N ASP A 455 29.91 -9.90 5.06
CA ASP A 455 30.59 -8.70 5.58
C ASP A 455 30.99 -8.83 7.07
N ASN A 456 30.70 -9.99 7.70
CA ASN A 456 30.94 -10.29 9.11
C ASN A 456 30.23 -9.33 10.08
N THR A 457 29.14 -8.71 9.63
CA THR A 457 28.24 -7.95 10.51
C THR A 457 27.17 -8.87 11.12
N ASN A 458 26.41 -8.35 12.08
CA ASN A 458 25.23 -9.01 12.61
C ASN A 458 23.96 -8.72 11.78
N ILE A 459 24.10 -8.28 10.54
CA ILE A 459 22.97 -7.87 9.71
C ILE A 459 22.68 -8.98 8.71
N ALA A 460 21.42 -9.42 8.65
CA ALA A 460 20.87 -10.22 7.55
C ALA A 460 19.95 -9.34 6.70
N ALA A 461 20.06 -9.46 5.38
CA ALA A 461 19.21 -8.74 4.44
C ALA A 461 18.81 -9.58 3.23
N ILE A 462 17.57 -9.41 2.77
CA ILE A 462 16.99 -10.12 1.62
C ILE A 462 16.11 -9.14 0.85
N ALA A 463 16.38 -8.98 -0.46
CA ALA A 463 15.55 -8.16 -1.34
C ALA A 463 14.33 -8.95 -1.82
N GLU A 464 14.53 -10.14 -2.40
CA GLU A 464 13.44 -10.96 -2.92
C GLU A 464 13.65 -12.45 -2.63
N PHE A 465 12.54 -13.18 -2.54
CA PHE A 465 12.49 -14.60 -2.21
C PHE A 465 11.42 -15.33 -3.05
N ASP A 466 11.78 -16.49 -3.61
CA ASP A 466 10.86 -17.41 -4.27
C ASP A 466 10.98 -18.80 -3.63
N VAL A 467 9.88 -19.53 -3.51
CA VAL A 467 9.89 -20.98 -3.21
C VAL A 467 9.49 -21.72 -4.48
N LEU A 468 10.15 -22.85 -4.77
CA LEU A 468 9.95 -23.62 -6.00
C LEU A 468 9.14 -24.88 -5.73
N ASP A 469 8.18 -25.17 -6.61
CA ASP A 469 7.34 -26.37 -6.55
C ASP A 469 8.01 -27.61 -7.18
N GLU A 470 7.29 -28.74 -7.25
CA GLU A 470 7.75 -30.01 -7.84
C GLU A 470 8.15 -29.93 -9.32
N LYS A 471 7.71 -28.88 -10.04
CA LYS A 471 8.06 -28.62 -11.43
C LYS A 471 9.22 -27.62 -11.54
N GLY A 472 9.79 -27.17 -10.43
CA GLY A 472 10.80 -26.12 -10.38
C GLY A 472 10.22 -24.73 -10.69
N GLN A 473 8.91 -24.56 -10.65
CA GLN A 473 8.25 -23.28 -10.92
C GLN A 473 8.09 -22.50 -9.63
N LYS A 474 8.13 -21.16 -9.73
CA LYS A 474 7.87 -20.29 -8.58
C LYS A 474 6.45 -20.52 -8.07
N ILE A 475 6.34 -20.84 -6.78
CA ILE A 475 5.06 -20.84 -6.08
C ILE A 475 4.53 -19.40 -6.06
N SER A 476 3.25 -19.25 -6.40
CA SER A 476 2.59 -17.94 -6.33
C SER A 476 2.66 -17.36 -4.93
N ARG A 477 3.06 -16.10 -4.84
CA ARG A 477 3.24 -15.36 -3.59
C ARG A 477 1.98 -14.63 -3.13
N GLU A 478 0.91 -14.72 -3.92
CA GLU A 478 -0.41 -14.10 -3.70
C GLU A 478 -0.98 -14.34 -2.29
N ASN A 479 -0.77 -15.54 -1.77
CA ASN A 479 -1.30 -15.95 -0.47
C ASN A 479 -0.22 -16.10 0.60
N TRP A 480 0.97 -15.53 0.36
CA TRP A 480 2.05 -15.60 1.33
C TRP A 480 1.79 -14.67 2.51
N LYS A 481 2.25 -15.09 3.69
CA LYS A 481 2.29 -14.24 4.89
C LYS A 481 3.61 -14.45 5.61
N ILE A 482 4.28 -13.38 6.03
CA ILE A 482 5.31 -13.50 7.06
C ILE A 482 4.61 -13.79 8.38
N VAL A 483 4.88 -14.96 8.95
CA VAL A 483 4.36 -15.35 10.26
C VAL A 483 5.37 -15.11 11.39
N TYR A 484 6.64 -14.91 11.03
CA TYR A 484 7.71 -14.56 11.96
C TYR A 484 8.92 -13.99 11.23
N ALA A 485 9.52 -12.95 11.80
CA ALA A 485 10.89 -12.53 11.51
C ALA A 485 11.57 -12.19 12.84
N ASP A 486 12.78 -12.68 13.11
CA ASP A 486 13.37 -12.51 14.44
C ASP A 486 13.71 -11.04 14.77
N SER A 487 14.02 -10.25 13.75
CA SER A 487 14.54 -8.89 13.84
C SER A 487 14.26 -8.11 12.55
N GLU A 488 13.84 -6.85 12.67
CA GLU A 488 13.50 -5.96 11.54
C GLU A 488 13.91 -4.51 11.88
N GLU A 489 14.61 -3.84 10.96
CA GLU A 489 15.05 -2.45 11.10
C GLU A 489 13.96 -1.47 10.63
N THR A 490 13.19 -0.96 11.59
CA THR A 490 12.10 0.01 11.36
C THR A 490 12.38 1.41 11.90
N ARG A 491 13.49 1.61 12.62
CA ARG A 491 13.85 2.91 13.24
C ARG A 491 14.32 3.90 12.19
N SER A 492 15.27 3.46 11.35
CA SER A 492 15.93 4.26 10.32
C SER A 492 15.38 4.08 8.91
N GLY A 493 14.55 3.06 8.67
CA GLY A 493 13.93 2.80 7.36
C GLY A 493 12.69 1.91 7.46
N ASN A 494 12.16 1.48 6.32
CA ASN A 494 11.04 0.54 6.21
C ASN A 494 11.53 -0.83 5.71
N ARG A 495 12.26 -1.57 6.56
CA ARG A 495 12.97 -2.82 6.17
C ARG A 495 12.31 -4.07 6.77
N THR A 496 10.98 -4.11 6.74
CA THR A 496 10.18 -5.21 7.27
C THR A 496 10.29 -6.47 6.40
N ALA A 497 9.97 -7.63 6.97
CA ALA A 497 10.15 -8.92 6.33
C ALA A 497 9.18 -9.19 5.17
N ASP A 498 8.05 -8.48 5.09
CA ASP A 498 7.11 -8.59 3.96
C ASP A 498 7.69 -8.03 2.64
N LYS A 499 8.78 -7.28 2.71
CA LYS A 499 9.51 -6.77 1.54
C LYS A 499 10.16 -7.88 0.70
N ILE A 500 10.35 -9.09 1.23
CA ILE A 500 11.01 -10.17 0.49
C ILE A 500 10.15 -10.79 -0.63
N TYR A 501 8.89 -10.40 -0.76
CA TYR A 501 7.99 -10.93 -1.79
C TYR A 501 7.09 -9.86 -2.42
N ASP A 502 7.44 -8.58 -2.29
CA ASP A 502 6.67 -7.47 -2.82
C ASP A 502 6.93 -7.18 -4.31
N LEU A 503 7.77 -8.01 -4.95
CA LEU A 503 8.19 -7.92 -6.36
C LEU A 503 9.05 -6.69 -6.66
N GLN A 504 9.68 -6.08 -5.64
CA GLN A 504 10.51 -4.90 -5.80
C GLN A 504 11.96 -5.21 -5.38
N GLU A 505 12.83 -5.43 -6.36
CA GLU A 505 14.25 -5.77 -6.10
C GLU A 505 15.03 -4.63 -5.40
N SER A 506 14.46 -3.42 -5.31
CA SER A 506 15.02 -2.24 -4.64
C SER A 506 14.61 -2.10 -3.16
N THR A 507 13.61 -2.84 -2.71
CA THR A 507 13.23 -2.95 -1.28
C THR A 507 13.76 -4.24 -0.70
N PHE A 508 13.88 -4.29 0.63
CA PHE A 508 14.48 -5.44 1.29
C PHE A 508 14.10 -5.51 2.76
N TRP A 509 14.00 -6.74 3.26
CA TRP A 509 14.07 -7.03 4.68
C TRP A 509 15.50 -6.80 5.18
N GLN A 510 15.63 -6.25 6.39
CA GLN A 510 16.90 -6.18 7.09
C GLN A 510 16.71 -6.32 8.60
N THR A 511 17.59 -7.05 9.26
CA THR A 511 17.67 -7.08 10.73
C THR A 511 18.29 -5.79 11.30
N VAL A 512 18.06 -5.54 12.60
CA VAL A 512 18.82 -4.53 13.34
C VAL A 512 20.27 -4.99 13.56
N ASP A 513 21.19 -4.04 13.65
CA ASP A 513 22.64 -4.27 13.75
C ASP A 513 23.14 -4.83 15.09
N ASN A 514 22.31 -4.75 16.13
CA ASN A 514 22.68 -5.07 17.51
C ASN A 514 22.18 -6.45 17.99
N THR A 515 21.63 -7.27 17.11
CA THR A 515 21.17 -8.63 17.41
C THR A 515 22.05 -9.63 16.68
N ALA A 516 22.75 -10.50 17.40
CA ALA A 516 23.64 -11.47 16.75
C ALA A 516 22.86 -12.57 16.02
N TYR A 517 23.49 -13.11 14.97
CA TYR A 517 23.05 -14.36 14.33
C TYR A 517 22.87 -15.50 15.35
N PRO A 518 21.94 -16.45 15.10
CA PRO A 518 21.20 -16.66 13.86
C PRO A 518 19.96 -15.78 13.69
N HIS A 519 19.61 -15.48 12.44
CA HIS A 519 18.40 -14.74 12.06
C HIS A 519 17.43 -15.63 11.29
N GLN A 520 16.13 -15.45 11.49
CA GLN A 520 15.11 -16.30 10.89
C GLN A 520 13.96 -15.48 10.30
N VAL A 521 13.50 -15.91 9.13
CA VAL A 521 12.22 -15.48 8.55
C VAL A 521 11.37 -16.71 8.20
N VAL A 522 10.09 -16.66 8.55
CA VAL A 522 9.12 -17.73 8.34
C VAL A 522 7.96 -17.23 7.49
N ILE A 523 7.73 -17.93 6.39
CA ILE A 523 6.69 -17.67 5.41
C ILE A 523 5.64 -18.77 5.52
N ASP A 524 4.38 -18.40 5.69
CA ASP A 524 3.23 -19.26 5.39
C ASP A 524 2.91 -19.14 3.90
N LEU A 525 3.01 -20.24 3.15
CA LEU A 525 2.74 -20.30 1.70
C LEU A 525 1.22 -20.32 1.38
N GLY A 526 0.36 -20.29 2.40
CA GLY A 526 -1.10 -20.29 2.29
C GLY A 526 -1.72 -21.68 2.16
N LYS A 527 -1.02 -22.64 1.54
CA LYS A 527 -1.39 -24.06 1.47
C LYS A 527 -0.17 -24.96 1.39
N GLU A 528 -0.38 -26.27 1.42
CA GLU A 528 0.72 -27.24 1.26
C GLU A 528 1.19 -27.33 -0.19
N TYR A 529 2.51 -27.39 -0.38
CA TYR A 529 3.19 -27.63 -1.64
C TYR A 529 4.26 -28.69 -1.47
N ASN A 530 4.65 -29.34 -2.58
CA ASN A 530 5.88 -30.13 -2.65
C ASN A 530 7.03 -29.18 -3.04
N VAL A 531 7.80 -28.74 -2.04
CA VAL A 531 8.90 -27.78 -2.22
C VAL A 531 10.14 -28.49 -2.71
N THR A 532 10.80 -27.96 -3.75
CA THR A 532 12.04 -28.54 -4.33
C THR A 532 13.22 -27.58 -4.36
N GLY A 533 13.00 -26.32 -4.02
CA GLY A 533 14.04 -25.32 -3.96
C GLY A 533 13.50 -23.97 -3.55
N PHE A 534 14.40 -22.99 -3.55
CA PHE A 534 14.06 -21.60 -3.36
C PHE A 534 15.06 -20.72 -4.12
N ARG A 535 14.68 -19.49 -4.40
CA ARG A 535 15.56 -18.45 -4.94
C ARG A 535 15.64 -17.31 -3.96
N ILE A 536 16.82 -16.73 -3.81
CA ILE A 536 17.06 -15.56 -2.97
C ILE A 536 17.77 -14.48 -3.79
N LEU A 537 17.35 -13.25 -3.61
CA LEU A 537 18.00 -12.07 -4.14
C LEU A 537 18.54 -11.24 -2.96
N PRO A 538 19.87 -11.06 -2.85
CA PRO A 538 20.45 -10.09 -1.92
C PRO A 538 20.08 -8.68 -2.33
N ARG A 539 20.26 -7.75 -1.40
CA ARG A 539 20.21 -6.30 -1.65
C ARG A 539 20.96 -5.88 -2.91
N ALA A 540 20.38 -4.94 -3.65
CA ALA A 540 20.92 -4.45 -4.93
C ALA A 540 22.15 -3.55 -4.75
N GLU A 541 22.37 -3.02 -3.54
CA GLU A 541 23.48 -2.11 -3.29
C GLU A 541 24.86 -2.74 -3.47
N GLN A 542 25.84 -1.92 -3.84
CA GLN A 542 27.22 -2.37 -4.04
C GLN A 542 27.74 -3.14 -2.81
N GLY A 543 28.30 -4.32 -3.08
CA GLY A 543 28.79 -5.22 -2.01
C GLY A 543 27.72 -6.06 -1.32
N ALA A 544 26.43 -5.87 -1.63
CA ALA A 544 25.29 -6.55 -1.02
C ALA A 544 25.35 -6.58 0.53
N PRO A 545 25.26 -5.41 1.21
CA PRO A 545 25.39 -5.33 2.67
C PRO A 545 24.38 -6.23 3.41
N GLY A 546 24.84 -6.92 4.46
CA GLY A 546 24.03 -7.86 5.23
C GLY A 546 23.68 -9.16 4.49
N MET A 547 24.34 -9.45 3.38
CA MET A 547 24.11 -10.68 2.63
C MET A 547 24.44 -11.91 3.48
N ILE A 548 23.43 -12.75 3.66
CA ILE A 548 23.56 -14.04 4.34
C ILE A 548 24.62 -14.89 3.63
N LYS A 549 25.53 -15.47 4.40
CA LYS A 549 26.56 -16.41 3.93
C LYS A 549 26.11 -17.84 4.17
N ASP A 550 26.11 -18.30 5.41
CA ASP A 550 25.72 -19.66 5.77
C ASP A 550 24.23 -19.70 6.17
N TYR A 551 23.52 -20.77 5.81
CA TYR A 551 22.09 -20.89 6.07
C TYR A 551 21.64 -22.33 6.38
N LYS A 552 20.46 -22.42 6.99
CA LYS A 552 19.62 -23.63 7.06
C LYS A 552 18.21 -23.32 6.58
N VAL A 553 17.53 -24.34 6.06
CA VAL A 553 16.15 -24.27 5.60
C VAL A 553 15.32 -25.33 6.27
N TYR A 554 14.11 -24.97 6.67
CA TYR A 554 13.13 -25.86 7.27
C TYR A 554 11.79 -25.72 6.55
N VAL A 555 11.12 -26.85 6.30
CA VAL A 555 9.81 -26.88 5.65
C VAL A 555 8.87 -27.76 6.46
N LYS A 556 7.69 -27.25 6.83
CA LYS A 556 6.72 -27.96 7.68
C LYS A 556 5.29 -27.83 7.15
N ALA A 557 4.49 -28.87 7.36
CA ALA A 557 3.04 -28.83 7.10
C ALA A 557 2.29 -27.98 8.15
N THR A 558 2.73 -28.04 9.41
CA THR A 558 2.20 -27.26 10.53
C THR A 558 3.14 -26.12 10.91
N GLY A 559 2.63 -25.13 11.65
CA GLY A 559 3.44 -24.00 12.11
C GLY A 559 4.64 -24.41 12.97
N PHE A 560 5.61 -23.50 13.07
CA PHE A 560 6.75 -23.64 13.97
C PHE A 560 6.36 -23.37 15.44
N GLY A 561 7.12 -23.94 16.37
CA GLY A 561 6.98 -23.63 17.79
C GLY A 561 7.67 -22.31 18.13
N TYR A 562 7.10 -21.56 19.08
CA TYR A 562 7.66 -20.34 19.66
C TYR A 562 7.77 -20.44 21.17
#